data_AF-A0A6S6R0B0-F1
#
_entry.id   AF-A0A6S6R0B0-F1
#
_cell.length_a   1.000
_cell.length_b   1.000
_cell.length_c   1.000
_cell.angle_alpha   90.00
_cell.angle_beta   90.00
_cell.angle_gamma   90.00
#
_symmetry.space_group_name_H-M   'P 1'
#
loop_
_entity.id
_entity.type
_entity.pdbx_description
1 polymer ?
#
loop_
_entity_poly.entity_id
_entity_poly.type
_entity_poly.pdbx_seq_one_letter_code
_entity_poly.pdbx_strand_id
1 'polypeptide(L)'
;MFVNYGTVSYPVMVVINEELSIDYNGKRNYTYLINSMKGLENMINKVIDSNIIVFLAQNLINESLRQESKEEMYLENESIDQI
;
A
#
# COMPACT_ATOMS: atom_id res chain seq x y z
N MET A 1 -14.30 12.02 -13.76
CA MET A 1 -14.28 11.09 -14.91
C MET A 1 -13.18 10.08 -14.62
N PHE A 2 -13.55 8.86 -14.19
CA PHE A 2 -12.55 7.80 -13.97
C PHE A 2 -12.06 7.34 -15.34
N VAL A 3 -10.75 7.38 -15.55
CA VAL A 3 -10.12 6.91 -16.78
C VAL A 3 -10.40 5.41 -16.88
N ASN A 4 -11.23 4.99 -17.83
CA ASN A 4 -11.40 3.58 -18.17
C ASN A 4 -10.05 3.11 -18.74
N TYR A 5 -9.19 2.57 -17.89
CA TYR A 5 -7.97 1.91 -18.34
C TYR A 5 -8.41 0.72 -19.20
N GLY A 6 -8.34 0.93 -20.52
CA GLY A 6 -8.51 -0.10 -21.52
C GLY A 6 -7.60 -1.28 -21.19
N THR A 7 -8.06 -2.47 -21.57
CA THR A 7 -7.41 -3.76 -21.37
C THR A 7 -5.90 -3.65 -21.44
N VAL A 8 -5.22 -4.06 -20.37
CA VAL A 8 -3.76 -4.10 -20.32
C VAL A 8 -3.27 -5.06 -21.41
N SER A 9 -2.51 -4.57 -22.39
CA SER A 9 -1.92 -5.41 -23.43
C SER A 9 -0.69 -6.12 -22.90
N TYR A 10 -0.60 -7.42 -23.17
CA TYR A 10 0.55 -8.24 -22.78
C TYR A 10 1.55 -8.33 -23.94
N PRO A 11 2.86 -8.36 -23.65
CA PRO A 11 3.46 -8.40 -22.32
C PRO A 11 3.55 -7.02 -21.63
N VAL A 12 3.48 -7.01 -20.31
CA VAL A 12 3.74 -5.82 -19.48
C VAL A 12 5.03 -5.93 -18.69
N MET A 13 5.69 -4.80 -18.50
CA MET A 13 6.85 -4.69 -17.64
C MET A 13 6.42 -4.06 -16.31
N VAL A 14 6.61 -4.79 -15.22
CA VAL A 14 6.30 -4.33 -13.86
C VAL A 14 7.61 -4.06 -13.13
N VAL A 15 7.73 -2.88 -12.54
CA VAL A 15 8.85 -2.50 -11.69
C VAL A 15 8.38 -2.44 -10.25
N ILE A 16 9.07 -3.14 -9.34
CA ILE A 16 8.77 -3.16 -7.91
C ILE A 16 9.98 -2.73 -7.09
N ASN A 17 9.72 -2.24 -5.87
CA ASN A 17 10.77 -1.83 -4.95
C ASN A 17 11.56 -3.04 -4.40
N GLU A 18 12.67 -2.77 -3.70
CA GLU A 18 13.56 -3.82 -3.21
C GLU A 18 12.90 -4.77 -2.21
N GLU A 19 12.18 -4.23 -1.23
CA GLU A 19 11.51 -5.02 -0.20
C GLU A 19 10.47 -5.98 -0.82
N LEU A 20 9.64 -5.48 -1.74
CA LEU A 20 8.67 -6.30 -2.47
C LEU A 20 9.34 -7.33 -3.39
N SER A 21 10.51 -7.02 -3.96
CA SER A 21 11.25 -7.97 -4.80
C SER A 21 11.77 -9.18 -4.01
N ILE A 22 12.22 -8.93 -2.78
CA ILE A 22 12.67 -9.95 -1.85
C ILE A 22 11.49 -10.80 -1.40
N ASP A 23 10.36 -10.20 -1.04
CA ASP A 23 9.16 -10.96 -0.66
C ASP A 23 8.56 -11.76 -1.83
N TYR A 24 8.64 -11.23 -3.05
CA TYR A 24 8.07 -11.87 -4.23
C TYR A 24 8.87 -13.09 -4.70
N ASN A 25 10.21 -13.03 -4.73
CA ASN A 25 11.05 -14.10 -5.32
C ASN A 25 12.35 -14.39 -4.54
N GLY A 26 12.54 -13.80 -3.36
CA GLY A 26 13.77 -13.93 -2.59
C GLY A 26 15.00 -13.35 -3.27
N LYS A 27 14.81 -12.57 -4.35
CA LYS A 27 15.87 -12.02 -5.20
C LYS A 27 15.64 -10.54 -5.41
N ARG A 28 16.73 -9.77 -5.45
CA ARG A 28 16.75 -8.33 -5.76
C ARG A 28 16.58 -8.07 -7.27
N ASN A 29 15.54 -8.65 -7.85
CA ASN A 29 15.15 -8.40 -9.22
C ASN A 29 13.98 -7.41 -9.19
N TYR A 30 14.20 -6.22 -9.75
CA TYR A 30 13.22 -5.14 -9.68
C TYR A 30 12.24 -5.13 -10.86
N THR A 31 12.62 -5.77 -11.97
CA THR A 31 11.87 -5.72 -13.23
C THR A 31 11.35 -7.10 -13.62
N TYR A 32 10.06 -7.20 -13.85
CA TYR A 32 9.37 -8.43 -14.24
C TYR A 32 8.62 -8.24 -15.55
N LEU A 33 8.93 -9.09 -16.53
CA LEU A 33 8.16 -9.18 -17.77
C LEU A 33 7.03 -10.19 -17.58
N ILE A 34 5.80 -9.75 -17.74
CA ILE A 34 4.59 -10.55 -17.52
C ILE A 34 3.83 -10.67 -18.83
N ASN A 35 3.67 -11.91 -19.30
CA ASN A 35 3.10 -12.20 -20.61
C ASN A 35 1.59 -12.45 -20.60
N SER A 36 0.93 -12.42 -19.44
CA SER A 36 -0.51 -12.71 -19.34
C SER A 36 -1.18 -12.02 -18.17
N MET A 37 -2.50 -11.85 -18.28
CA MET A 37 -3.34 -11.30 -17.21
C MET A 37 -3.26 -12.11 -15.94
N LYS A 38 -3.29 -13.44 -16.06
CA LYS A 38 -3.18 -14.33 -14.91
C LYS A 38 -1.83 -14.18 -14.22
N GLY A 39 -0.74 -13.97 -14.98
CA GLY A 39 0.57 -13.70 -14.41
C GLY A 39 0.61 -12.40 -13.62
N LEU A 40 -0.05 -11.35 -14.13
CA LEU A 40 -0.12 -10.05 -13.46
C LEU A 40 -0.97 -10.14 -12.20
N GLU A 41 -2.14 -10.78 -12.28
CA GLU A 41 -3.04 -11.00 -11.15
C GLU A 41 -2.34 -11.78 -10.03
N ASN A 42 -1.64 -12.87 -10.37
CA ASN A 42 -0.88 -13.65 -9.39
C ASN A 42 0.22 -12.84 -8.71
N MET A 43 0.92 -11.99 -9.47
CA MET A 43 1.96 -11.11 -8.92
C MET A 43 1.36 -10.07 -7.96
N ILE A 44 0.25 -9.44 -8.35
CA ILE A 44 -0.45 -8.46 -7.51
C ILE A 44 -0.95 -9.12 -6.23
N ASN A 45 -1.61 -10.28 -6.32
CA ASN A 45 -2.11 -10.98 -5.14
C ASN A 45 -0.97 -11.31 -4.18
N LYS A 46 0.16 -11.82 -4.69
CA LYS A 46 1.32 -12.13 -3.84
C LYS A 46 1.94 -10.89 -3.18
N VAL A 47 1.94 -9.75 -3.87
CA VAL A 47 2.39 -8.46 -3.30
C VAL A 47 1.40 -7.94 -2.25
N ILE A 48 0.11 -8.04 -2.49
CA ILE A 48 -0.93 -7.62 -1.54
C ILE A 48 -0.95 -8.50 -0.29
N ASP A 49 -0.77 -9.81 -0.46
CA ASP A 49 -0.68 -10.77 0.64
C ASP A 49 0.68 -10.73 1.36
N SER A 50 1.60 -9.84 0.94
CA SER A 50 2.87 -9.68 1.64
C SER A 50 2.68 -9.01 2.99
N ASN A 51 3.54 -9.37 3.95
CA ASN A 51 3.54 -8.76 5.28
C ASN A 51 3.76 -7.24 5.24
N ILE A 52 4.35 -6.72 4.15
CA ILE A 52 4.58 -5.30 3.92
C ILE A 52 3.26 -4.53 3.87
N ILE A 53 2.23 -5.05 3.20
CA ILE A 53 0.92 -4.39 3.10
C ILE A 53 0.16 -4.46 4.43
N VAL A 54 0.25 -5.58 5.14
CA VAL A 54 -0.32 -5.70 6.49
C VAL A 54 0.34 -4.70 7.44
N PHE A 55 1.66 -4.59 7.41
CA PHE A 55 2.41 -3.63 8.23
C PHE A 55 2.05 -2.17 7.88
N LEU A 56 1.97 -1.85 6.60
CA LEU A 56 1.57 -0.52 6.13
C LEU A 56 0.15 -0.18 6.59
N ALA A 57 -0.81 -1.09 6.41
CA ALA A 57 -2.19 -0.91 6.85
C ALA A 57 -2.25 -0.68 8.37
N GLN A 58 -1.52 -1.46 9.15
CA GLN A 58 -1.46 -1.30 10.60
C GLN A 58 -0.87 0.06 11.01
N ASN A 59 0.21 0.51 10.35
CA ASN A 59 0.80 1.82 10.64
C ASN A 59 -0.14 2.97 10.31
N LEU A 60 -0.88 2.86 9.19
CA LEU A 60 -1.87 3.86 8.81
C LEU A 60 -3.01 3.92 9.83
N ILE A 61 -3.54 2.77 10.26
CA ILE A 61 -4.57 2.70 11.30
C ILE A 61 -4.06 3.33 12.61
N ASN A 62 -2.85 2.95 13.04
CA ASN A 62 -2.26 3.47 14.26
C ASN A 62 -2.05 4.99 14.20
N GLU A 63 -1.60 5.50 13.06
CA GLU A 63 -1.40 6.92 12.85
C GLU A 63 -2.74 7.69 12.82
N SER A 64 -3.78 7.13 12.20
CA SER A 64 -5.12 7.72 12.23
C SER A 64 -5.67 7.81 13.64
N LEU A 65 -5.57 6.74 14.44
CA LEU A 65 -5.98 6.74 15.85
C LEU A 65 -5.20 7.78 16.66
N ARG A 66 -3.88 7.88 16.42
CA ARG A 66 -3.03 8.88 17.08
C ARG A 66 -3.45 10.32 16.74
N GLN A 67 -3.82 10.58 15.49
CA GLN A 67 -4.29 11.89 15.06
C GLN A 67 -5.64 12.25 15.70
N GLU A 68 -6.57 11.30 15.73
CA GLU A 68 -7.88 11.47 16.37
C GLU A 68 -7.75 11.79 17.87
N SER A 69 -6.98 10.99 18.61
CA SER A 69 -6.72 11.26 20.04
C SER A 69 -6.04 12.61 20.27
N LYS A 70 -5.19 13.04 19.34
CA LYS A 70 -4.52 14.35 19.43
C LYS A 70 -5.52 15.49 19.23
N GLU A 71 -6.46 15.37 18.29
CA GLU A 71 -7.54 16.33 18.08
C GLU A 71 -8.47 16.43 19.30
N GLU A 72 -8.85 15.30 19.90
CA GLU A 72 -9.66 15.27 21.13
C GLU A 72 -8.97 16.01 22.29
N MET A 73 -7.66 15.78 22.49
CA MET A 73 -6.88 16.50 23.50
C MET A 73 -6.85 18.02 23.28
N TYR A 74 -6.80 18.50 22.03
CA TYR A 74 -6.79 19.95 21.77
C TYR A 74 -8.13 20.59 22.13
N LEU A 75 -9.25 19.92 21.83
CA LEU A 75 -10.59 20.40 22.15
C LEU A 75 -10.83 20.46 23.68
N GLU A 76 -10.30 19.49 24.42
CA GLU A 76 -10.42 19.47 25.88
C GLU A 76 -9.61 20.60 26.54
N ASN A 77 -8.41 20.91 26.02
CA ASN A 77 -7.58 22.00 26.55
C ASN A 77 -8.16 23.39 26.24
N GLU A 78 -8.73 23.62 25.04
CA GLU A 78 -9.40 24.89 24.73
C GLU A 78 -10.64 25.15 25.60
N SER A 79 -11.29 24.07 26.09
CA SER A 79 -12.44 24.16 26.99
C SER A 79 -12.04 24.60 28.41
N ILE A 80 -10.82 24.28 28.84
CA ILE A 80 -10.29 24.60 30.17
C ILE A 80 -9.77 26.04 30.22
N ASP A 81 -9.15 26.53 29.15
CA ASP A 81 -8.60 27.90 29.07
C ASP A 81 -9.69 29.01 28.96
N GLN A 82 -10.97 28.64 28.81
CA GLN A 82 -12.11 29.56 28.74
C GLN A 82 -12.85 29.77 30.09
N ILE A 83 -12.36 29.18 31.19
CA ILE A 83 -12.90 29.32 32.56
C ILE A 83 -11.94 30.14 33.43
#